data_AF-A0A3N7D9C3-F1
#
_entry.id   AF-A0A3N7D9C3-F1
#
_cell.length_a   1.000
_cell.length_b   1.000
_cell.length_c   1.000
_cell.angle_alpha   90.00
_cell.angle_beta   90.00
_cell.angle_gamma   90.00
#
_symmetry.space_group_name_H-M   'P 1'
#
loop_
_entity.id
_entity.type
_entity.pdbx_description
1 polymer ?
#
loop_
_entity_poly.entity_id
_entity_poly.type
_entity_poly.pdbx_seq_one_letter_code
_entity_poly.pdbx_strand_id
1 'polypeptide(L)'
;MKKSAATLIFLFTQLVVFGQNKLLKDVDHDGITDTVYVDSAKHTIVCKLSSKNYHPISSKPIGILNVMSGVVETKNGFEFFNDWMRAGYKNQFRYNPKTKKIQLIGMSKYEFGNAVSDGSGESGVNLLTADYIGNWNYFDTDKDKVIKIPTIRTKMKFGLINLEDFEEETYFGYSKRCAELFYKHKKIKMNKK
;
A
#
# COMPACT_ATOMS: atom_id res chain seq x y z
N MET A 1 29.38 37.86 -21.55
CA MET A 1 29.22 36.41 -21.85
C MET A 1 29.58 35.48 -20.70
N LYS A 2 30.64 35.74 -19.89
CA LYS A 2 31.01 34.85 -18.76
C LYS A 2 30.00 34.81 -17.60
N LYS A 3 29.31 35.92 -17.32
CA LYS A 3 28.31 36.01 -16.23
C LYS A 3 27.01 35.26 -16.56
N SER A 4 26.58 35.26 -17.82
CA SER A 4 25.35 34.61 -18.29
C SER A 4 25.46 33.08 -18.32
N ALA A 5 26.67 32.54 -18.57
CA ALA A 5 26.92 31.09 -18.53
C ALA A 5 26.84 30.54 -17.10
N ALA A 6 27.29 31.30 -16.10
CA ALA A 6 27.21 30.90 -14.69
C ALA A 6 25.75 30.84 -14.19
N THR A 7 24.89 31.76 -14.63
CA THR A 7 23.46 31.75 -14.28
C THR A 7 22.73 30.54 -14.87
N LEU A 8 23.09 30.13 -16.10
CA LEU A 8 22.48 28.98 -16.77
C LEU A 8 22.83 27.65 -16.06
N ILE A 9 24.06 27.52 -15.57
CA ILE A 9 24.52 26.34 -14.81
C ILE A 9 23.79 26.24 -13.47
N PHE A 10 23.52 27.36 -12.81
CA PHE A 10 22.79 27.39 -11.53
C PHE A 10 21.29 27.06 -11.69
N LEU A 11 20.69 27.31 -12.85
CA LEU A 11 19.31 26.91 -13.16
C LEU A 11 19.18 25.41 -13.46
N PHE A 12 20.21 24.78 -14.04
CA PHE A 12 20.19 23.34 -14.34
C PHE A 12 20.37 22.46 -13.09
N THR A 13 21.07 22.94 -12.05
CA THR A 13 21.24 22.17 -10.80
C THR A 13 19.96 22.08 -9.97
N GLN A 14 19.02 23.02 -10.12
CA GLN A 14 17.73 22.98 -9.42
C GLN A 14 16.74 21.97 -10.02
N LEU A 15 16.95 21.50 -11.25
CA LEU A 15 16.08 20.53 -11.91
C LEU A 15 16.35 19.07 -11.52
N VAL A 16 17.41 18.79 -10.76
CA VAL A 16 17.76 17.42 -10.35
C VAL A 16 17.07 17.00 -9.04
N VAL A 17 16.31 17.90 -8.40
CA VAL A 17 15.44 17.56 -7.28
C VAL A 17 14.06 17.10 -7.80
N PHE A 18 14.03 16.15 -8.74
CA PHE A 18 12.85 15.31 -8.92
C PHE A 18 12.82 14.32 -7.76
N GLY A 19 12.33 14.82 -6.62
CA GLY A 19 12.26 14.10 -5.37
C GLY A 19 11.24 12.97 -5.47
N GLN A 20 11.72 11.73 -5.59
CA GLN A 20 11.02 10.66 -4.90
C GLN A 20 11.07 11.00 -3.41
N ASN A 21 9.90 11.30 -2.83
CA ASN A 21 9.81 11.67 -1.42
C ASN A 21 10.33 10.52 -0.56
N LYS A 22 11.46 10.79 0.11
CA LYS A 22 11.99 9.91 1.16
C LYS A 22 11.26 10.24 2.45
N LEU A 23 10.78 9.20 3.12
CA LEU A 23 10.31 9.31 4.48
C LEU A 23 11.52 9.24 5.43
N LEU A 24 11.64 10.24 6.30
CA LEU A 24 12.61 10.31 7.39
C LEU A 24 11.87 10.06 8.71
N LYS A 25 12.18 8.95 9.39
CA LYS A 25 11.49 8.53 10.62
C LYS A 25 12.36 7.53 11.38
N ASP A 26 12.34 7.55 12.70
CA ASP A 26 12.85 6.46 13.53
C ASP A 26 11.87 5.26 13.48
N VAL A 27 12.21 4.24 12.67
CA VAL A 27 11.36 3.08 12.37
C VAL A 27 11.57 1.95 13.36
N ASP A 28 12.79 1.77 13.87
CA ASP A 28 13.13 0.71 14.81
C ASP A 28 13.20 1.13 16.29
N HIS A 29 12.94 2.41 16.56
CA HIS A 29 12.83 3.03 17.87
C HIS A 29 14.14 3.08 18.65
N ASP A 30 15.28 3.24 17.95
CA ASP A 30 16.59 3.43 18.57
C ASP A 30 16.96 4.90 18.83
N GLY A 31 16.08 5.83 18.48
CA GLY A 31 16.26 7.27 18.66
C GLY A 31 17.04 7.95 17.54
N ILE A 32 17.40 7.23 16.47
CA ILE A 32 18.11 7.73 15.30
C ILE A 32 17.18 7.70 14.08
N THR A 33 17.29 8.70 13.20
CA THR A 33 16.42 8.81 12.03
C THR A 33 16.80 7.79 10.95
N ASP A 34 15.83 6.98 10.54
CA ASP A 34 15.93 6.08 9.39
C ASP A 34 15.41 6.71 8.11
N THR A 35 15.65 6.02 6.98
CA THR A 35 15.09 6.41 5.68
C THR A 35 14.25 5.29 5.09
N VAL A 36 13.05 5.62 4.61
CA VAL A 36 12.21 4.74 3.79
C VAL A 36 11.88 5.44 2.48
N TYR A 37 11.95 4.73 1.35
CA TYR A 37 11.58 5.29 0.05
C TYR A 37 11.21 4.18 -0.93
N VAL A 38 10.56 4.56 -2.03
CA VAL A 38 10.38 3.68 -3.18
C VAL A 38 11.55 3.92 -4.14
N ASP A 39 12.27 2.88 -4.54
CA ASP A 39 13.26 2.95 -5.63
C ASP A 39 12.52 2.77 -6.96
N SER A 40 12.33 3.86 -7.71
CA SER A 40 11.62 3.81 -9.01
C SER A 40 12.36 3.06 -10.10
N ALA A 41 13.68 2.86 -9.99
CA ALA A 41 14.44 2.13 -11.00
C ALA A 41 14.31 0.61 -10.79
N LYS A 42 14.25 0.19 -9.53
CA LYS A 42 14.13 -1.23 -9.15
C LYS A 42 12.70 -1.67 -8.83
N HIS A 43 11.78 -0.72 -8.74
CA HIS A 43 10.40 -0.92 -8.29
C HIS A 43 10.32 -1.59 -6.91
N THR A 44 11.16 -1.15 -5.96
CA THR A 44 11.21 -1.76 -4.62
C THR A 44 10.91 -0.73 -3.54
N ILE A 45 10.36 -1.18 -2.42
CA ILE A 45 10.33 -0.40 -1.18
C ILE A 45 11.68 -0.64 -0.49
N VAL A 46 12.41 0.43 -0.17
CA VAL A 46 13.73 0.37 0.46
C VAL A 46 13.66 1.04 1.83
N CYS A 47 14.18 0.35 2.83
CA CYS A 47 14.40 0.90 4.16
C CYS A 47 15.89 0.81 4.53
N LYS A 48 16.41 1.87 5.16
CA LYS A 48 17.77 1.94 5.69
C LYS A 48 17.69 2.32 7.15
N LEU A 49 17.97 1.33 8.00
CA LEU A 49 17.90 1.49 9.45
C LEU A 49 19.28 1.89 10.04
N SER A 50 19.30 2.83 10.96
CA SER A 50 20.44 3.21 11.80
C SER A 50 21.06 1.99 12.49
N SER A 51 20.23 1.14 13.13
CA SER A 51 20.67 -0.09 13.82
C SER A 51 21.30 -1.14 12.91
N LYS A 52 21.18 -0.97 11.59
CA LYS A 52 21.77 -1.82 10.55
C LYS A 52 22.88 -1.11 9.78
N ASN A 53 23.46 -0.04 10.32
CA ASN A 53 24.46 0.79 9.65
C ASN A 53 23.98 1.28 8.27
N TYR A 54 22.68 1.54 8.13
CA TYR A 54 22.02 1.96 6.89
C TYR A 54 22.20 1.03 5.68
N HIS A 55 22.51 -0.25 5.91
CA HIS A 55 22.44 -1.26 4.86
C HIS A 55 21.00 -1.36 4.35
N PRO A 56 20.78 -1.38 3.02
CA PRO A 56 19.44 -1.39 2.45
C PRO A 56 18.74 -2.73 2.71
N ILE A 57 17.51 -2.64 3.22
CA ILE A 57 16.54 -3.73 3.31
C ILE A 57 15.46 -3.40 2.29
N SER A 58 15.30 -4.26 1.28
CA SER A 58 14.41 -3.98 0.15
C SER A 58 13.35 -5.06 0.01
N SER A 59 12.17 -4.67 -0.45
CA SER A 59 11.20 -5.63 -0.97
C SER A 59 11.69 -6.28 -2.25
N LYS A 60 10.99 -7.35 -2.66
CA LYS A 60 11.05 -7.79 -4.05
C LYS A 60 10.43 -6.72 -4.98
N PRO A 61 10.73 -6.76 -6.28
CA PRO A 61 10.13 -5.83 -7.25
C PRO A 61 8.60 -5.87 -7.26
N ILE A 62 8.00 -4.70 -7.39
CA ILE A 62 6.56 -4.50 -7.59
C ILE A 62 6.33 -4.37 -9.11
N GLY A 63 5.50 -5.24 -9.68
CA GLY A 63 5.29 -5.29 -11.13
C GLY A 63 4.74 -3.98 -11.67
N ILE A 64 3.64 -3.49 -11.08
CA ILE A 64 2.99 -2.24 -11.49
C ILE A 64 3.18 -1.18 -10.41
N LEU A 65 4.13 -0.27 -10.62
CA LEU A 65 4.34 0.89 -9.77
C LEU A 65 3.67 2.12 -10.41
N ASN A 66 2.55 2.58 -9.87
CA ASN A 66 1.83 3.73 -10.42
C ASN A 66 2.58 5.03 -10.13
N VAL A 67 2.30 6.07 -10.94
CA VAL A 67 2.81 7.42 -10.70
C VAL A 67 2.41 7.93 -9.31
N MET A 68 1.20 7.57 -8.85
CA MET A 68 0.70 7.90 -7.51
C MET A 68 1.06 6.79 -6.51
N SER A 69 2.34 6.47 -6.42
CA SER A 69 2.86 5.53 -5.42
C SER A 69 3.92 6.18 -4.55
N GLY A 70 4.10 5.65 -3.35
CA GLY A 70 5.06 6.21 -2.41
C GLY A 70 4.98 5.58 -1.03
N VAL A 71 5.66 6.22 -0.10
CA VAL A 71 5.64 5.85 1.31
C VAL A 71 5.23 7.04 2.17
N VAL A 72 4.42 6.78 3.19
CA VAL A 72 3.99 7.77 4.17
C VAL A 72 4.19 7.27 5.58
N GLU A 73 4.39 8.19 6.51
CA GLU A 73 4.50 7.88 7.93
C GLU A 73 3.18 7.30 8.48
N THR A 74 3.29 6.33 9.38
CA THR A 74 2.19 5.94 10.27
C THR A 74 2.66 5.97 11.72
N LYS A 75 1.71 5.93 12.67
CA LYS A 75 2.02 5.95 14.11
C LYS A 75 3.05 4.90 14.52
N ASN A 76 2.95 3.68 13.97
CA ASN A 76 3.75 2.54 14.37
C ASN A 76 4.68 2.05 13.24
N GLY A 77 5.07 2.90 12.29
CA GLY A 77 5.92 2.50 11.17
C GLY A 77 5.64 3.35 9.93
N PHE A 78 5.42 2.70 8.80
CA PHE A 78 5.13 3.37 7.53
C PHE A 78 4.11 2.60 6.70
N GLU A 79 3.55 3.25 5.70
CA GLU A 79 2.63 2.66 4.73
C GLU A 79 3.19 2.89 3.32
N PHE A 80 3.28 1.81 2.54
CA PHE A 80 3.42 1.92 1.10
C PHE A 80 2.03 2.03 0.48
N PHE A 81 1.81 3.04 -0.35
CA PHE A 81 0.59 3.21 -1.14
C PHE A 81 0.90 3.11 -2.62
N ASN A 82 -0.03 2.53 -3.38
CA ASN A 82 0.04 2.43 -4.83
C ASN A 82 -1.34 2.68 -5.41
N ASP A 83 -1.60 3.94 -5.72
CA ASP A 83 -2.92 4.42 -6.11
C ASP A 83 -3.00 4.65 -7.62
N TRP A 84 -4.19 4.46 -8.16
CA TRP A 84 -4.50 4.67 -9.57
C TRP A 84 -5.92 5.20 -9.76
N MET A 85 -6.04 6.52 -9.91
CA MET A 85 -7.31 7.24 -10.11
C MET A 85 -8.38 6.86 -9.08
N ARG A 86 -9.23 5.87 -9.40
CA ARG A 86 -10.38 5.43 -8.60
C ARG A 86 -10.15 4.11 -7.88
N ALA A 87 -8.98 3.51 -7.98
CA ALA A 87 -8.64 2.31 -7.24
C ALA A 87 -7.24 2.45 -6.67
N GLY A 88 -6.93 1.69 -5.64
CA GLY A 88 -5.62 1.74 -5.03
C GLY A 88 -5.50 0.78 -3.87
N TYR A 89 -4.27 0.59 -3.43
CA TYR A 89 -3.97 -0.26 -2.29
C TYR A 89 -2.85 0.27 -1.43
N LYS A 90 -2.86 -0.19 -0.19
CA LYS A 90 -1.95 0.22 0.86
C LYS A 90 -1.46 -0.99 1.64
N ASN A 91 -0.18 -0.97 1.99
CA ASN A 91 0.51 -2.00 2.76
C ASN A 91 1.23 -1.35 3.93
N GLN A 92 0.80 -1.67 5.15
CA GLN A 92 1.36 -1.09 6.37
C GLN A 92 2.46 -1.97 6.93
N PHE A 93 3.62 -1.37 7.20
CA PHE A 93 4.79 -2.03 7.73
C PHE A 93 5.19 -1.45 9.09
N ARG A 94 5.77 -2.30 9.93
CA ARG A 94 6.31 -1.94 11.24
C ARG A 94 7.54 -2.76 11.58
N TYR A 95 8.52 -2.16 12.27
CA TYR A 95 9.63 -2.92 12.85
C TYR A 95 9.16 -3.87 13.96
N ASN A 96 9.56 -5.13 13.87
CA ASN A 96 9.33 -6.13 14.91
C ASN A 96 10.60 -6.28 15.77
N PRO A 97 10.59 -5.82 17.04
CA PRO A 97 11.78 -5.86 17.89
C PRO A 97 12.23 -7.27 18.27
N LYS A 98 11.33 -8.27 18.19
CA LYS A 98 11.68 -9.67 18.50
C LYS A 98 12.46 -10.32 17.36
N THR A 99 12.01 -10.10 16.12
CA THR A 99 12.65 -10.69 14.93
C THR A 99 13.70 -9.77 14.30
N LYS A 100 13.75 -8.50 14.72
CA LYS A 100 14.60 -7.44 14.17
C LYS A 100 14.40 -7.23 12.66
N LYS A 101 13.16 -7.41 12.20
CA LYS A 101 12.73 -7.28 10.80
C LYS A 101 11.58 -6.29 10.64
N ILE A 102 11.48 -5.68 9.47
CA ILE A 102 10.31 -4.88 9.06
C ILE A 102 9.23 -5.85 8.60
N GLN A 103 8.09 -5.85 9.28
CA GLN A 103 7.00 -6.79 9.09
C GLN A 103 5.78 -6.08 8.48
N LEU A 104 5.12 -6.73 7.51
CA LEU A 104 3.80 -6.33 7.04
C LEU A 104 2.75 -6.60 8.12
N ILE A 105 2.01 -5.58 8.54
CA ILE A 105 1.02 -5.65 9.63
C ILE A 105 -0.41 -5.39 9.18
N GLY A 106 -0.60 -4.83 7.98
CA GLY A 106 -1.92 -4.55 7.45
C GLY A 106 -1.91 -4.35 5.95
N MET A 107 -3.04 -4.64 5.32
CA MET A 107 -3.29 -4.33 3.91
C MET A 107 -4.67 -3.72 3.77
N SER A 108 -4.84 -2.76 2.87
CA SER A 108 -6.14 -2.23 2.51
C SER A 108 -6.23 -1.90 1.03
N LYS A 109 -7.44 -1.90 0.50
CA LYS A 109 -7.74 -1.50 -0.88
C LYS A 109 -9.02 -0.69 -0.93
N TYR A 110 -9.13 0.12 -1.98
CA TYR A 110 -10.36 0.81 -2.34
C TYR A 110 -10.60 0.73 -3.84
N GLU A 111 -11.87 0.75 -4.22
CA GLU A 111 -12.35 0.75 -5.60
C GLU A 111 -13.61 1.62 -5.69
N PHE A 112 -13.50 2.79 -6.31
CA PHE A 112 -14.59 3.77 -6.45
C PHE A 112 -15.08 3.88 -7.91
N GLY A 113 -15.06 2.76 -8.62
CA GLY A 113 -15.68 2.61 -9.94
C GLY A 113 -17.21 2.62 -9.89
N ASN A 114 -17.85 2.50 -11.05
CA ASN A 114 -19.31 2.45 -11.20
C ASN A 114 -19.97 1.16 -10.64
N ALA A 115 -19.21 0.28 -9.98
CA ALA A 115 -19.65 -0.97 -9.37
C ALA A 115 -20.28 -1.99 -10.34
N VAL A 116 -20.11 -1.81 -11.65
CA VAL A 116 -20.70 -2.66 -12.69
C VAL A 116 -19.98 -4.00 -12.81
N SER A 117 -18.65 -4.03 -12.69
CA SER A 117 -17.85 -5.27 -12.75
C SER A 117 -17.63 -5.87 -11.37
N ASP A 118 -16.75 -5.28 -10.57
CA ASP A 118 -16.16 -5.90 -9.36
C ASP A 118 -16.70 -5.31 -8.05
N GLY A 119 -17.77 -4.53 -8.15
CA GLY A 119 -18.32 -3.75 -7.05
C GLY A 119 -17.57 -2.42 -6.85
N SER A 120 -17.97 -1.69 -5.81
CA SER A 120 -17.26 -0.50 -5.36
C SER A 120 -17.24 -0.46 -3.84
N GLY A 121 -16.19 0.07 -3.24
CA GLY A 121 -16.03 0.12 -1.81
C GLY A 121 -14.58 0.02 -1.37
N GLU A 122 -14.38 -0.46 -0.15
CA GLU A 122 -13.07 -0.55 0.47
C GLU A 122 -13.02 -1.72 1.44
N SER A 123 -11.81 -2.22 1.67
CA SER A 123 -11.57 -3.20 2.71
C SER A 123 -10.18 -3.08 3.31
N GLY A 124 -10.06 -3.56 4.54
CA GLY A 124 -8.79 -3.70 5.23
C GLY A 124 -8.68 -5.04 5.96
N VAL A 125 -7.45 -5.51 6.11
CA VAL A 125 -7.10 -6.63 6.98
C VAL A 125 -5.98 -6.23 7.93
N ASN A 126 -6.17 -6.52 9.21
CA ASN A 126 -5.12 -6.48 10.22
C ASN A 126 -4.44 -7.85 10.28
N LEU A 127 -3.18 -7.94 9.87
CA LEU A 127 -2.47 -9.22 9.79
C LEU A 127 -2.04 -9.77 11.15
N LEU A 128 -2.02 -8.93 12.19
CA LEU A 128 -1.70 -9.34 13.55
C LEU A 128 -2.88 -10.07 14.22
N THR A 129 -4.10 -9.63 13.95
CA THR A 129 -5.33 -10.23 14.51
C THR A 129 -6.12 -11.08 13.52
N ALA A 130 -5.69 -11.07 12.25
CA ALA A 130 -6.41 -11.58 11.09
C ALA A 130 -7.80 -10.97 10.89
N ASP A 131 -8.12 -9.83 11.50
CA ASP A 131 -9.43 -9.19 11.35
C ASP A 131 -9.55 -8.54 9.97
N TYR A 132 -10.56 -8.97 9.22
CA TYR A 132 -10.95 -8.38 7.96
C TYR A 132 -12.26 -7.60 8.11
N ILE A 133 -12.30 -6.41 7.52
CA ILE A 133 -13.50 -5.58 7.40
C ILE A 133 -13.62 -5.14 5.95
N GLY A 134 -14.77 -5.41 5.33
CA GLY A 134 -15.09 -4.98 3.96
C GLY A 134 -16.42 -4.24 3.88
N ASN A 135 -16.40 -3.06 3.27
CA ASN A 135 -17.59 -2.25 2.98
C ASN A 135 -17.72 -2.17 1.46
N TRP A 136 -18.68 -2.92 0.91
CA TRP A 136 -18.81 -3.08 -0.53
C TRP A 136 -20.22 -2.75 -1.02
N ASN A 137 -20.30 -2.35 -2.27
CA ASN A 137 -21.51 -2.08 -3.01
C ASN A 137 -21.45 -2.82 -4.35
N TYR A 138 -22.60 -3.13 -4.92
CA TYR A 138 -22.71 -3.65 -6.28
C TYR A 138 -23.77 -2.86 -7.06
N PHE A 139 -23.61 -2.75 -8.37
CA PHE A 139 -24.65 -2.19 -9.22
C PHE A 139 -25.72 -3.23 -9.55
N ASP A 140 -26.98 -2.89 -9.34
CA ASP A 140 -28.15 -3.71 -9.62
C ASP A 140 -28.81 -3.20 -10.90
N THR A 141 -28.61 -3.94 -12.00
CA THR A 141 -29.06 -3.55 -13.34
C THR A 141 -30.58 -3.45 -13.43
N ASP A 142 -31.31 -4.33 -12.74
CA ASP A 142 -32.77 -4.37 -12.79
C ASP A 142 -33.40 -3.16 -12.09
N LYS A 143 -32.70 -2.61 -11.09
CA LYS A 143 -33.14 -1.47 -10.29
C LYS A 143 -32.42 -0.17 -10.64
N ASP A 144 -31.53 -0.21 -11.64
CA ASP A 144 -30.66 0.89 -12.08
C ASP A 144 -30.01 1.65 -10.92
N LYS A 145 -29.46 0.92 -9.94
CA LYS A 145 -28.91 1.54 -8.73
C LYS A 145 -27.79 0.77 -8.05
N VAL A 146 -26.93 1.51 -7.34
CA VAL A 146 -25.90 0.95 -6.47
C VAL A 146 -26.53 0.48 -5.15
N ILE A 147 -26.30 -0.77 -4.78
CA ILE A 147 -26.79 -1.39 -3.55
C ILE A 147 -25.64 -1.74 -2.63
N LYS A 148 -25.73 -1.26 -1.39
CA LYS A 148 -24.77 -1.57 -0.33
C LYS A 148 -24.97 -2.98 0.22
N ILE A 149 -23.87 -3.72 0.33
CA ILE A 149 -23.80 -5.00 1.03
C ILE A 149 -23.58 -4.70 2.53
N PRO A 150 -24.21 -5.46 3.45
CA PRO A 150 -23.85 -5.36 4.87
C PRO A 150 -22.34 -5.50 5.08
N THR A 151 -21.77 -4.73 6.01
CA THR A 151 -20.34 -4.79 6.30
C THR A 151 -19.91 -6.22 6.59
N ILE A 152 -18.92 -6.69 5.83
CA ILE A 152 -18.35 -8.02 6.00
C ILE A 152 -17.33 -7.94 7.13
N ARG A 153 -17.54 -8.69 8.20
CA ARG A 153 -16.57 -8.85 9.29
C ARG A 153 -16.23 -10.33 9.43
N THR A 154 -14.98 -10.70 9.22
CA THR A 154 -14.52 -12.10 9.28
C THR A 154 -13.03 -12.18 9.57
N LYS A 155 -12.49 -13.40 9.70
CA LYS A 155 -11.06 -13.64 9.80
C LYS A 155 -10.45 -13.95 8.44
N MET A 156 -9.34 -13.29 8.11
CA MET A 156 -8.55 -13.51 6.91
C MET A 156 -7.08 -13.69 7.30
N LYS A 157 -6.68 -14.93 7.57
CA LYS A 157 -5.32 -15.26 8.03
C LYS A 157 -4.30 -15.21 6.88
N PHE A 158 -3.14 -14.65 7.14
CA PHE A 158 -1.95 -14.71 6.27
C PHE A 158 -0.76 -15.23 7.08
N GLY A 159 0.26 -15.72 6.37
CA GLY A 159 1.56 -16.01 6.98
C GLY A 159 2.26 -14.72 7.44
N LEU A 160 3.33 -14.88 8.22
CA LEU A 160 4.23 -13.78 8.54
C LEU A 160 4.97 -13.36 7.26
N ILE A 161 4.92 -12.07 6.92
CA ILE A 161 5.57 -11.50 5.74
C ILE A 161 6.46 -10.36 6.20
N ASN A 162 7.76 -10.46 5.90
CA ASN A 162 8.70 -9.37 6.12
C ASN A 162 8.86 -8.54 4.84
N LEU A 163 9.43 -7.35 4.95
CA LEU A 163 9.69 -6.47 3.81
C LEU A 163 10.46 -7.20 2.71
N GLU A 164 11.51 -7.95 3.07
CA GLU A 164 12.35 -8.72 2.13
C GLU A 164 11.56 -9.77 1.31
N ASP A 165 10.49 -10.29 1.90
CA ASP A 165 9.64 -11.32 1.29
C ASP A 165 8.44 -10.72 0.55
N PHE A 166 8.15 -9.43 0.78
CA PHE A 166 7.01 -8.74 0.19
C PHE A 166 7.21 -8.53 -1.31
N GLU A 167 6.18 -8.87 -2.07
CA GLU A 167 6.06 -8.68 -3.52
C GLU A 167 4.61 -8.37 -3.90
N GLU A 168 4.39 -7.97 -5.15
CA GLU A 168 3.06 -7.62 -5.64
C GLU A 168 2.02 -8.75 -5.47
N GLU A 169 2.44 -10.02 -5.60
CA GLU A 169 1.59 -11.18 -5.40
C GLU A 169 1.03 -11.27 -3.96
N THR A 170 1.72 -10.69 -2.98
CA THR A 170 1.19 -10.58 -1.61
C THR A 170 -0.12 -9.78 -1.60
N TYR A 171 -0.14 -8.65 -2.32
CA TYR A 171 -1.34 -7.85 -2.46
C TYR A 171 -2.39 -8.54 -3.34
N PHE A 172 -2.02 -9.15 -4.46
CA PHE A 172 -2.99 -9.83 -5.32
C PHE A 172 -3.65 -11.02 -4.64
N GLY A 173 -2.92 -11.77 -3.82
CA GLY A 173 -3.48 -12.80 -2.95
C GLY A 173 -4.52 -12.25 -1.97
N TYR A 174 -4.29 -11.05 -1.42
CA TYR A 174 -5.29 -10.34 -0.60
C TYR A 174 -6.50 -9.89 -1.41
N SER A 175 -6.29 -9.25 -2.57
CA SER A 175 -7.36 -8.76 -3.43
C SER A 175 -8.28 -9.88 -3.90
N LYS A 176 -7.71 -11.04 -4.29
CA LYS A 176 -8.47 -12.23 -4.68
C LYS A 176 -9.42 -12.70 -3.57
N ARG A 177 -8.94 -12.79 -2.33
CA ARG A 177 -9.75 -13.19 -1.17
C ARG A 177 -10.83 -12.16 -0.83
N CYS A 178 -10.57 -10.87 -1.06
CA CYS A 178 -11.59 -9.83 -0.94
C CYS A 178 -12.71 -10.03 -1.96
N ALA A 179 -12.37 -10.32 -3.23
CA ALA A 179 -13.33 -10.59 -4.28
C ALA A 179 -14.21 -11.81 -3.96
N GLU A 180 -13.61 -12.90 -3.48
CA GLU A 180 -14.36 -14.10 -3.05
C GLU A 180 -15.39 -13.77 -1.94
N LEU A 181 -15.00 -12.97 -0.94
CA LEU A 181 -15.90 -12.51 0.11
C LEU A 181 -17.01 -11.60 -0.45
N PHE A 182 -16.67 -10.68 -1.34
CA PHE A 182 -17.62 -9.80 -2.01
C PHE A 182 -18.69 -10.61 -2.75
N TYR A 183 -18.29 -11.51 -3.67
CA TYR A 183 -19.22 -12.30 -4.47
C TYR A 183 -20.11 -13.19 -3.61
N LYS A 184 -19.57 -13.80 -2.56
CA LYS A 184 -20.34 -14.57 -1.58
C LYS A 184 -21.44 -13.73 -0.92
N HIS A 185 -21.11 -12.53 -0.44
CA HIS A 185 -22.06 -11.69 0.27
C HIS A 185 -23.04 -10.96 -0.68
N LYS A 186 -22.62 -10.66 -1.91
CA LYS A 186 -23.51 -10.18 -2.98
C LYS A 186 -24.61 -11.20 -3.24
N LYS A 187 -24.27 -12.48 -3.43
CA LYS A 187 -25.25 -13.56 -3.64
C LYS A 187 -26.24 -13.69 -2.48
N ILE A 188 -25.75 -13.64 -1.23
CA ILE A 188 -26.61 -13.67 -0.04
C ILE A 188 -27.57 -12.48 -0.01
N LYS A 189 -27.11 -11.28 -0.38
CA LYS A 189 -27.94 -10.07 -0.42
C LYS A 189 -29.01 -10.14 -1.51
N MET A 190 -28.68 -10.70 -2.68
CA MET A 190 -29.62 -10.86 -3.79
C MET A 190 -30.71 -11.89 -3.47
N ASN A 191 -30.38 -13.01 -2.82
CA ASN A 191 -31.34 -14.06 -2.44
C ASN A 191 -32.28 -13.67 -1.27
N LYS A 192 -32.04 -12.54 -0.61
CA LYS A 192 -32.91 -11.98 0.44
C LYS A 192 -33.97 -11.02 -0.11
N LYS A 193 -34.03 -10.81 -1.43
CA LYS A 193 -35.11 -10.09 -2.11
C LYS A 193 -36.27 -11.04 -2.37
#